data_AF-A0AAU2DMT9-F1
#
_entry.id   AF-A0AAU2DMT9-F1
#
_cell.length_a   1.000
_cell.length_b   1.000
_cell.length_c   1.000
_cell.angle_alpha   90.00
_cell.angle_beta   90.00
_cell.angle_gamma   90.00
#
_symmetry.space_group_name_H-M   'P 1'
#
loop_
_entity.id
_entity.type
_entity.pdbx_description
1 polymer ?
#
loop_
_entity_poly.entity_id
_entity_poly.type
_entity_poly.pdbx_seq_one_letter_code
_entity_poly.pdbx_strand_id
1 'polypeptide(L)'
;MPVPPPFMWSCRRCADLLIDLATASELTLEHDLYDGVVRCQLMLAGHLANEHPSEIPKPHEDCPRCTHYAKWADQQDMHDLWREHRARDLFLPAAVARRM
;
A
#
# COMPACT_ATOMS: atom_id res chain seq x y z
N MET A 1 -11.05 -8.07 -2.04
CA MET A 1 -10.20 -6.89 -1.72
C MET A 1 -11.11 -5.72 -1.39
N PRO A 2 -10.69 -4.73 -0.57
CA PRO A 2 -11.48 -3.51 -0.39
C PRO A 2 -11.68 -2.82 -1.74
N VAL A 3 -12.78 -2.06 -1.87
CA VAL A 3 -13.00 -1.21 -3.05
C VAL A 3 -12.10 0.03 -2.90
N PRO A 4 -11.20 0.33 -3.86
CA PRO A 4 -10.35 1.51 -3.78
C PRO A 4 -11.18 2.81 -3.74
N PRO A 5 -10.81 3.79 -2.90
CA PRO A 5 -11.50 5.07 -2.83
C PRO A 5 -11.58 5.82 -4.17
N PRO A 6 -12.59 6.69 -4.38
CA PRO A 6 -12.79 7.41 -5.64
C PRO A 6 -11.57 8.22 -6.14
N PHE A 7 -10.77 8.78 -5.25
CA PHE A 7 -9.60 9.59 -5.64
C PHE A 7 -8.57 8.76 -6.42
N MET A 8 -8.43 7.46 -6.12
CA MET A 8 -7.49 6.57 -6.80
C MET A 8 -7.86 6.33 -8.26
N TRP A 9 -9.14 6.53 -8.63
CA TRP A 9 -9.62 6.47 -10.01
C TRP A 9 -9.51 7.83 -10.73
N SER A 10 -9.44 8.92 -9.97
CA SER A 10 -9.26 10.28 -10.51
C SER A 10 -7.79 10.60 -10.79
N CYS A 11 -6.87 9.97 -10.05
CA CYS A 11 -5.44 10.01 -10.35
C CYS A 11 -5.09 8.93 -11.38
N ARG A 12 -4.65 9.36 -12.58
CA ARG A 12 -4.29 8.43 -13.67
C ARG A 12 -3.25 7.40 -13.24
N ARG A 13 -2.22 7.82 -12.51
CA ARG A 13 -1.15 6.92 -12.07
C ARG A 13 -1.61 5.91 -11.02
N CYS A 14 -2.49 6.31 -10.10
CA CYS A 14 -3.13 5.37 -9.17
C CYS A 14 -3.96 4.32 -9.92
N ALA A 15 -4.76 4.76 -10.90
CA ALA A 15 -5.59 3.85 -11.70
C ALA A 15 -4.75 2.84 -12.48
N ASP A 16 -3.69 3.29 -13.15
CA ASP A 16 -2.76 2.41 -13.89
C ASP A 16 -2.13 1.37 -12.94
N LEU A 17 -1.63 1.80 -11.77
CA LEU A 17 -1.00 0.91 -10.80
C LEU A 17 -1.99 -0.06 -10.13
N LEU A 18 -3.26 0.32 -9.96
CA LEU A 18 -4.33 -0.57 -9.51
C LEU A 18 -4.61 -1.66 -10.55
N ILE A 19 -4.64 -1.31 -11.84
CA ILE A 19 -4.82 -2.25 -12.94
C ILE A 19 -3.63 -3.22 -13.02
N ASP A 20 -2.40 -2.71 -12.89
CA ASP A 20 -1.18 -3.54 -12.85
C ASP A 20 -1.23 -4.53 -11.68
N LEU A 21 -1.64 -4.08 -10.49
CA LEU A 21 -1.78 -4.95 -9.32
C LEU A 21 -2.84 -6.03 -9.51
N ALA A 22 -4.00 -5.68 -10.08
CA ALA A 22 -5.05 -6.65 -10.38
C ALA A 22 -4.57 -7.70 -11.38
N THR A 23 -3.94 -7.25 -12.46
CA THR A 23 -3.37 -8.12 -13.50
C THR A 23 -2.31 -9.06 -12.94
N ALA A 24 -1.36 -8.54 -12.14
CA ALA A 24 -0.34 -9.37 -11.51
C ALA A 24 -0.95 -10.42 -10.58
N SER A 25 -1.99 -10.04 -9.83
CA SER A 25 -2.68 -10.93 -8.88
C SER A 25 -3.41 -12.07 -9.57
N GLU A 26 -4.00 -11.81 -10.75
CA GLU A 26 -4.62 -12.84 -11.59
C GLU A 26 -3.57 -13.81 -12.12
N LEU A 27 -2.45 -13.30 -12.66
CA LEU A 27 -1.37 -14.14 -13.20
C LEU A 27 -0.68 -15.01 -12.12
N THR A 28 -0.61 -14.57 -10.87
CA THR A 28 -0.04 -15.37 -9.78
C THR A 28 -0.82 -16.67 -9.55
N LEU A 29 -2.14 -16.68 -9.76
CA LEU A 29 -2.96 -17.89 -9.62
C LEU A 29 -2.57 -18.97 -10.63
N GLU A 30 -1.97 -18.58 -11.77
CA GLU A 30 -1.63 -19.48 -12.87
C GLU A 30 -0.13 -19.83 -12.90
N HIS A 31 0.75 -18.93 -12.43
CA HIS A 31 2.19 -19.01 -12.70
C HIS A 31 3.11 -18.84 -11.48
N ASP A 32 2.58 -18.80 -10.25
CA ASP A 32 3.37 -18.68 -9.00
C ASP A 32 4.22 -17.39 -8.92
N LEU A 33 3.78 -16.32 -9.60
CA LEU A 33 4.50 -15.05 -9.73
C LEU A 33 4.28 -14.10 -8.53
N TYR A 34 4.52 -14.54 -7.30
CA TYR A 34 4.25 -13.73 -6.10
C TYR A 34 5.06 -12.42 -6.04
N ASP A 35 6.29 -12.43 -6.55
CA ASP A 35 7.17 -11.25 -6.55
C ASP A 35 6.58 -10.09 -7.36
N GLY A 36 5.85 -10.40 -8.45
CA GLY A 36 5.18 -9.40 -9.26
C GLY A 36 4.10 -8.66 -8.47
N VAL A 37 3.29 -9.38 -7.70
CA VAL A 37 2.24 -8.80 -6.87
C VAL A 37 2.83 -7.92 -5.77
N VAL A 38 3.85 -8.41 -5.06
CA VAL A 38 4.52 -7.64 -4.01
C VAL A 38 5.12 -6.35 -4.59
N ARG A 39 5.76 -6.42 -5.76
CA ARG A 39 6.28 -5.24 -6.45
C ARG A 39 5.18 -4.24 -6.79
N CYS A 40 4.05 -4.70 -7.35
CA CYS A 40 2.92 -3.82 -7.66
C CYS A 40 2.35 -3.16 -6.39
N GLN A 41 2.23 -3.89 -5.29
CA GLN A 41 1.80 -3.33 -4.00
C GLN A 41 2.75 -2.24 -3.49
N LEU A 42 4.06 -2.45 -3.59
CA LEU A 42 5.07 -1.46 -3.20
C LEU A 42 5.01 -0.21 -4.07
N MET A 43 4.90 -0.37 -5.39
CA MET A 43 4.81 0.76 -6.32
C MET A 43 3.57 1.61 -6.08
N LEU A 44 2.42 0.98 -5.84
CA LEU A 44 1.17 1.69 -5.53
C LEU A 44 1.22 2.38 -4.17
N ALA A 45 1.72 1.70 -3.13
CA ALA A 45 1.86 2.28 -1.80
C ALA A 45 2.82 3.49 -1.79
N GLY A 46 3.96 3.38 -2.48
CA GLY A 46 4.92 4.49 -2.63
C GLY A 46 4.33 5.68 -3.36
N HIS A 47 3.60 5.44 -4.46
CA HIS A 47 2.92 6.52 -5.17
C HIS A 47 1.87 7.23 -4.29
N LEU A 48 1.05 6.48 -3.56
CA LEU A 48 0.06 7.03 -2.63
C LEU A 48 0.72 7.84 -1.51
N ALA A 49 1.79 7.32 -0.91
CA ALA A 49 2.49 7.98 0.18
C ALA A 49 3.10 9.33 -0.25
N ASN A 50 3.60 9.42 -1.48
CA ASN A 50 4.27 10.61 -2.02
C ASN A 50 3.28 11.63 -2.59
N GLU A 51 2.34 11.18 -3.42
CA GLU A 51 1.46 12.08 -4.19
C GLU A 51 0.11 12.33 -3.51
N HIS A 52 -0.29 11.49 -2.56
CA HIS A 52 -1.57 11.57 -1.86
C HIS A 52 -1.43 11.49 -0.32
N PRO A 53 -0.51 12.24 0.31
CA PRO A 53 -0.23 12.12 1.74
C PRO A 53 -1.43 12.45 2.64
N SER A 54 -2.36 13.29 2.18
CA SER A 54 -3.60 13.63 2.90
C SER A 54 -4.63 12.51 2.93
N GLU A 55 -4.55 11.58 1.97
CA GLU A 55 -5.48 10.44 1.84
C GLU A 55 -4.98 9.21 2.62
N ILE A 56 -3.76 9.26 3.15
CA ILE A 56 -3.17 8.14 3.89
C ILE A 56 -3.90 7.94 5.23
N PRO A 57 -4.39 6.72 5.52
CA PRO A 57 -5.04 6.42 6.78
C PRO A 57 -4.18 6.81 8.00
N LYS A 58 -4.84 7.16 9.11
CA LYS A 58 -4.16 7.37 10.38
C LYS A 58 -3.43 6.08 10.83
N PRO A 59 -2.39 6.19 11.67
CA PRO A 59 -1.75 5.01 12.25
C PRO A 59 -2.74 4.05 12.91
N HIS A 60 -2.51 2.75 12.71
CA HIS A 60 -3.33 1.71 13.32
C HIS A 60 -2.91 1.48 14.78
N GLU A 61 -3.88 1.40 15.69
CA GLU A 61 -3.63 1.16 17.12
C GLU A 61 -3.10 -0.26 17.38
N ASP A 62 -3.67 -1.27 16.71
CA ASP A 62 -3.34 -2.69 16.88
C ASP A 62 -2.43 -3.24 15.76
N CYS A 63 -1.39 -2.49 15.38
CA CYS A 63 -0.46 -2.93 14.35
C CYS A 63 1.00 -2.85 14.83
N PRO A 64 1.68 -4.00 15.03
CA PRO A 64 3.08 -4.04 15.46
C PRO A 64 4.03 -3.25 14.55
N ARG A 65 3.73 -3.18 13.25
CA ARG A 65 4.49 -2.36 12.28
C ARG A 65 4.30 -0.87 12.53
N CYS A 66 3.08 -0.41 12.74
CA CYS A 66 2.84 1.00 13.11
C CYS A 66 3.55 1.35 14.42
N THR A 67 3.54 0.47 15.43
CA THR A 67 4.30 0.67 16.68
C THR A 67 5.80 0.75 16.43
N HIS A 68 6.33 -0.11 15.55
CA HIS A 68 7.73 -0.08 15.16
C HIS A 68 8.10 1.24 14.47
N TYR A 69 7.34 1.66 13.46
CA TYR A 69 7.59 2.92 12.75
C TYR A 69 7.45 4.14 13.66
N ALA A 70 6.46 4.16 14.55
CA ALA A 70 6.29 5.24 15.52
C ALA A 70 7.50 5.39 16.45
N LYS A 71 8.11 4.27 16.87
CA LYS A 71 9.32 4.27 17.70
C LYS A 71 10.53 4.89 17.00
N TRP A 72 10.59 4.80 15.68
CA TRP A 72 11.73 5.25 14.86
C TRP A 72 11.35 6.42 13.95
N ALA A 73 10.29 7.16 14.25
CA ALA A 73 9.75 8.20 13.38
C ALA A 73 10.74 9.34 13.08
N ASP A 74 11.69 9.58 13.98
CA ASP A 74 12.74 10.60 13.82
C ASP A 74 13.92 10.13 12.94
N GLN A 75 13.95 8.84 12.55
CA GLN A 75 14.97 8.33 11.63
C GLN A 75 14.60 8.64 10.19
N GLN A 76 15.63 8.90 9.39
CA GLN A 76 15.50 9.11 7.95
C GLN A 76 14.76 7.93 7.31
N ASP A 77 13.89 8.23 6.34
CA ASP A 77 13.07 7.28 5.56
C ASP A 77 11.98 6.52 6.34
N MET A 78 12.03 6.46 7.68
CA MET A 78 11.00 5.75 8.48
C MET A 78 9.62 6.38 8.36
N HIS A 79 9.55 7.70 8.23
CA HIS A 79 8.29 8.41 8.06
C HIS A 79 7.58 8.03 6.75
N ASP A 80 8.35 7.83 5.67
CA ASP A 80 7.80 7.49 4.36
C ASP A 80 7.42 6.03 4.28
N LEU A 81 8.26 5.12 4.79
CA LEU A 81 7.90 3.70 4.95
C LEU A 81 6.64 3.52 5.81
N TRP A 82 6.44 4.36 6.82
CA TRP A 82 5.23 4.35 7.64
C TRP A 82 3.99 4.80 6.87
N ARG A 83 4.11 5.83 6.01
CA ARG A 83 3.01 6.24 5.12
C ARG A 83 2.69 5.13 4.13
N GLU A 84 3.69 4.54 3.49
CA GLU A 84 3.50 3.43 2.54
C GLU A 84 2.79 2.24 3.18
N HIS A 85 3.22 1.84 4.38
CA HIS A 85 2.57 0.78 5.14
C HIS A 85 1.08 1.05 5.36
N ARG A 86 0.71 2.28 5.76
CA ARG A 86 -0.69 2.67 5.98
C ARG A 86 -1.48 2.81 4.68
N ALA A 87 -0.83 3.22 3.58
CA ALA A 87 -1.46 3.34 2.26
C ALA A 87 -2.08 2.02 1.78
N ARG A 88 -1.51 0.89 2.20
CA ARG A 88 -2.00 -0.45 1.82
C ARG A 88 -3.41 -0.76 2.29
N ASP A 89 -3.89 -0.17 3.39
CA ASP A 89 -5.29 -0.35 3.87
C ASP A 89 -6.32 0.19 2.85
N LEU A 90 -5.90 1.03 1.88
CA LEU A 90 -6.77 1.59 0.85
C LEU A 90 -7.09 0.58 -0.28
N PHE A 91 -6.26 -0.45 -0.48
CA PHE A 91 -6.41 -1.38 -1.61
C PHE A 91 -6.16 -2.85 -1.26
N LEU A 92 -5.65 -3.18 -0.07
CA LEU A 92 -5.50 -4.54 0.44
C LEU A 92 -6.43 -4.80 1.64
N PRO A 93 -6.90 -6.05 1.83
CA PRO A 93 -7.58 -6.42 3.07
C PRO A 93 -6.71 -6.11 4.29
N ALA A 94 -7.30 -5.60 5.37
CA ALA A 94 -6.57 -5.22 6.60
C ALA A 94 -5.63 -6.32 7.13
N ALA A 95 -6.05 -7.60 7.04
CA ALA A 95 -5.26 -8.74 7.45
C ALA A 95 -3.97 -8.95 6.62
N VAL A 96 -3.93 -8.43 5.39
CA VAL A 96 -2.76 -8.46 4.49
C VAL A 96 -1.96 -7.17 4.64
N ALA A 97 -2.64 -6.02 4.54
CA ALA A 97 -2.02 -4.70 4.60
C ALA A 97 -1.13 -4.49 5.83
N ARG A 98 -1.56 -5.04 6.99
CA ARG A 98 -0.89 -4.83 8.28
C ARG A 98 0.23 -5.83 8.59
N ARG A 99 0.44 -6.86 7.75
CA ARG A 99 1.49 -7.89 7.96
C ARG A 99 2.87 -7.47 7.45
N MET A 100 2.91 -6.63 6.43
CA MET A 100 4.14 -6.23 5.75
C MET A 100 4.53 -4.82 6.14
#